data_AF-A0A350J7G7-F1
#
_entry.id   AF-A0A350J7G7-F1
#
_cell.length_a   1.000
_cell.length_b   1.000
_cell.length_c   1.000
_cell.angle_alpha   90.00
_cell.angle_beta   90.00
_cell.angle_gamma   90.00
#
_symmetry.space_group_name_H-M   'P 1'
#
loop_
_entity.id
_entity.type
_entity.pdbx_description
1 polymer ?
#
loop_
_entity_poly.entity_id
_entity_poly.type
_entity_poly.pdbx_seq_one_letter_code
_entity_poly.pdbx_strand_id
1 'polypeptide(L)'
;MRYDPDNRKYYFNKEMILSEQGKRELSECYDQYGMEMMASPFEAMNDAMKRAPGSHGEKILSVLIGVSLFIGIVATAICLSAKQFDAAYWIMIFLFFIFGIIFAVRPFFGVSDSFSESVIMVRIEGVVSLLTAAGVFLAGRMVTDHSSVRFIMTAVIAAMIGLFIIMLIKTIGYIFVRQTVYRQTVDATCIGYIRTYESASNESLTPVNAPVYDYSYEGVRYQAFPDIMDRGTDGTVQVGSSCKIGIDPNRPACVNCNAKRYVVTMSVFALMFLAAAIILFVLLP
;
A
#
# COMPACT_ATOMS: atom_id res chain seq x y z
N MET A 1 -14.02 -2.20 -3.14
CA MET A 1 -14.16 -3.54 -2.54
C MET A 1 -15.63 -3.95 -2.45
N ARG A 2 -15.95 -5.23 -2.68
CA ARG A 2 -17.33 -5.74 -2.54
C ARG A 2 -17.77 -5.67 -1.08
N TYR A 3 -18.96 -5.14 -0.84
CA TYR A 3 -19.60 -5.15 0.46
C TYR A 3 -20.16 -6.55 0.74
N ASP A 4 -19.87 -7.06 1.93
CA ASP A 4 -20.37 -8.32 2.44
C ASP A 4 -20.99 -8.05 3.83
N PRO A 5 -22.31 -8.19 3.98
CA PRO A 5 -23.00 -7.92 5.24
C PRO A 5 -22.59 -8.89 6.36
N ASP A 6 -22.04 -10.06 6.02
CA ASP A 6 -21.59 -11.05 7.00
C ASP A 6 -20.15 -10.80 7.48
N ASN A 7 -19.48 -9.79 6.93
CA ASN A 7 -18.11 -9.47 7.28
C ASN A 7 -18.03 -8.73 8.63
N ARG A 8 -17.84 -9.51 9.69
CA ARG A 8 -17.70 -9.07 11.09
C ARG A 8 -16.60 -8.04 11.36
N LYS A 9 -15.67 -7.83 10.42
CA LYS A 9 -14.66 -6.75 10.52
C LYS A 9 -15.29 -5.36 10.48
N TYR A 10 -16.43 -5.23 9.81
CA TYR A 10 -17.06 -3.95 9.50
C TYR A 10 -18.39 -3.81 10.23
N TYR A 11 -18.51 -2.73 10.98
CA TYR A 11 -19.79 -2.28 11.52
C TYR A 11 -20.51 -1.47 10.44
N PHE A 12 -21.65 -1.96 9.96
CA PHE A 12 -22.48 -1.25 9.00
C PHE A 12 -23.58 -0.47 9.69
N ASN A 13 -23.73 0.80 9.34
CA ASN A 13 -24.84 1.62 9.81
C ASN A 13 -25.16 2.78 8.84
N LYS A 14 -26.34 3.40 9.02
CA LYS A 14 -26.86 4.44 8.12
C LYS A 14 -26.66 5.87 8.62
N GLU A 15 -26.08 6.04 9.81
CA GLU A 15 -25.83 7.37 10.35
C GLU A 15 -24.68 8.03 9.60
N MET A 16 -24.88 9.26 9.09
CA MET A 16 -23.80 10.04 8.50
C MET A 16 -22.86 10.56 9.60
N ILE A 17 -23.41 11.22 10.61
CA ILE A 17 -22.67 11.62 11.81
C ILE A 17 -22.90 10.55 12.85
N LEU A 18 -21.83 9.92 13.34
CA LEU A 18 -21.97 8.75 14.22
C LEU A 18 -22.38 9.20 15.63
N SER A 19 -23.52 8.70 16.11
CA SER A 19 -23.99 8.96 17.47
C SER A 19 -23.06 8.35 18.53
N GLU A 20 -23.15 8.82 19.78
CA GLU A 20 -22.39 8.21 20.89
C GLU A 20 -22.75 6.73 21.10
N GLN A 21 -24.00 6.36 20.84
CA GLN A 21 -24.41 4.95 20.84
C GLN A 21 -23.74 4.19 19.70
N GLY A 22 -23.78 4.71 18.47
CA GLY A 22 -23.10 4.09 17.32
C GLY A 22 -21.59 3.96 17.50
N LYS A 23 -20.94 4.88 18.23
CA LYS A 23 -19.51 4.77 18.60
C LYS A 23 -19.25 3.59 19.54
N ARG A 24 -20.14 3.36 20.52
CA ARG A 24 -20.02 2.21 21.43
C ARG A 24 -20.23 0.90 20.70
N GLU A 25 -21.27 0.82 19.86
CA GLU A 25 -21.55 -0.37 19.04
C GLU A 25 -20.40 -0.67 18.07
N LEU A 26 -19.79 0.36 17.47
CA LEU A 26 -18.59 0.23 16.65
C LEU A 26 -17.40 -0.34 17.45
N SER A 27 -17.15 0.15 18.66
CA SER A 27 -16.10 -0.36 19.55
C SER A 27 -16.36 -1.81 19.93
N GLU A 28 -17.57 -2.14 20.36
CA GLU A 28 -17.97 -3.50 20.74
C GLU A 28 -17.84 -4.48 19.58
N CYS A 29 -18.27 -4.08 18.37
CA CYS A 29 -18.10 -4.88 17.15
C CYS A 29 -16.62 -5.15 16.85
N TYR A 30 -15.76 -4.14 17.00
CA TYR A 30 -14.32 -4.29 16.79
C TYR A 30 -13.66 -5.19 17.85
N ASP A 31 -14.03 -5.02 19.12
CA ASP A 31 -13.52 -5.83 20.22
C ASP A 31 -13.94 -7.29 20.08
N GLN A 32 -15.19 -7.56 19.69
CA GLN A 32 -15.67 -8.91 19.37
C GLN A 32 -14.88 -9.54 18.23
N TYR A 33 -14.68 -8.79 17.13
CA TYR A 33 -13.84 -9.25 16.02
C TYR A 33 -12.40 -9.56 16.48
N GLY A 34 -11.83 -8.72 17.35
CA GLY A 34 -10.52 -8.95 17.97
C GLY A 34 -10.46 -10.21 18.84
N MET A 35 -11.49 -10.43 19.67
CA MET A 35 -11.60 -11.64 20.50
C MET A 35 -11.76 -12.90 19.67
N GLU A 36 -12.59 -12.88 18.62
CA GLU A 36 -12.75 -14.00 17.69
C GLU A 36 -11.43 -14.35 16.99
N MET A 37 -10.71 -13.33 16.50
CA MET A 37 -9.38 -13.49 15.90
C MET A 37 -8.37 -14.12 16.86
N MET A 38 -8.46 -13.83 18.17
CA MET A 38 -7.61 -14.42 19.20
C MET A 38 -8.08 -15.79 19.70
N ALA A 39 -9.38 -16.08 19.66
CA ALA A 39 -9.96 -17.34 20.11
C ALA A 39 -9.67 -18.49 19.14
N SER A 40 -9.58 -18.20 17.84
CA SER A 40 -9.23 -19.20 16.82
C SER A 40 -8.19 -18.65 15.83
N PRO A 41 -6.93 -18.39 16.27
CA PRO A 41 -5.91 -17.76 15.42
C PRO A 41 -5.63 -18.59 14.15
N PHE A 42 -5.75 -19.91 14.23
CA PHE A 42 -5.63 -20.80 13.07
C PHE A 42 -6.83 -20.74 12.13
N GLU A 43 -8.06 -20.58 12.62
CA GLU A 43 -9.25 -20.40 11.76
C GLU A 43 -9.29 -19.01 11.17
N ALA A 44 -8.96 -17.98 11.94
CA ALA A 44 -8.75 -16.61 11.46
C ALA A 44 -7.68 -16.57 10.34
N MET A 45 -6.55 -17.25 10.54
CA MET A 45 -5.53 -17.42 9.51
C MET A 45 -6.10 -18.21 8.32
N ASN A 46 -6.85 -19.28 8.56
CA ASN A 46 -7.45 -20.12 7.51
C ASN A 46 -8.53 -19.38 6.70
N ASP A 47 -9.37 -18.55 7.32
CA ASP A 47 -10.41 -17.75 6.67
C ASP A 47 -9.81 -16.54 5.96
N ALA A 48 -8.81 -15.90 6.57
CA ALA A 48 -7.98 -14.93 5.85
C ALA A 48 -7.33 -15.59 4.62
N MET A 49 -6.93 -16.86 4.70
CA MET A 49 -6.40 -17.61 3.57
C MET A 49 -7.50 -17.98 2.56
N LYS A 50 -8.69 -18.44 3.00
CA LYS A 50 -9.79 -18.97 2.17
C LYS A 50 -10.63 -17.91 1.45
N ARG A 51 -10.65 -16.66 1.91
CA ARG A 51 -11.51 -15.58 1.36
C ARG A 51 -11.22 -15.16 -0.09
N ALA A 52 -10.34 -15.84 -0.85
CA ALA A 52 -10.34 -15.72 -2.31
C ALA A 52 -9.68 -16.92 -3.02
N PRO A 53 -10.31 -17.52 -4.05
CA PRO A 53 -9.61 -18.37 -5.01
C PRO A 53 -8.59 -17.50 -5.77
N GLY A 54 -7.30 -17.75 -5.55
CA GLY A 54 -6.18 -16.97 -6.12
C GLY A 54 -5.32 -16.21 -5.09
N SER A 55 -5.75 -16.08 -3.83
CA SER A 55 -5.12 -15.20 -2.83
C SER A 55 -3.99 -15.80 -1.97
N HIS A 56 -3.79 -17.13 -2.00
CA HIS A 56 -2.77 -17.79 -1.18
C HIS A 56 -1.34 -17.38 -1.59
N GLY A 57 -1.06 -17.28 -2.89
CA GLY A 57 0.26 -16.88 -3.38
C GLY A 57 0.62 -15.44 -3.02
N GLU A 58 -0.34 -14.52 -3.11
CA GLU A 58 -0.09 -13.09 -2.93
C GLU A 58 0.15 -12.67 -1.47
N LYS A 59 -0.56 -13.28 -0.51
CA LYS A 59 -0.34 -13.00 0.92
C LYS A 59 1.00 -13.56 1.40
N ILE A 60 1.35 -14.76 0.95
CA ILE A 60 2.66 -15.35 1.25
C ILE A 60 3.76 -14.51 0.60
N LEU A 61 3.58 -14.10 -0.66
CA LEU A 61 4.53 -13.24 -1.36
C LEU A 61 4.71 -11.89 -0.66
N SER A 62 3.63 -11.21 -0.23
CA SER A 62 3.75 -9.91 0.44
C SER A 62 4.41 -10.00 1.82
N VAL A 63 4.12 -11.06 2.59
CA VAL A 63 4.81 -11.34 3.86
C VAL A 63 6.28 -11.66 3.63
N LEU A 64 6.62 -12.51 2.66
CA LEU A 64 7.99 -12.83 2.30
C LEU A 64 8.76 -11.58 1.86
N ILE A 65 8.13 -10.71 1.05
CA ILE A 65 8.69 -9.42 0.66
C ILE A 65 8.97 -8.57 1.90
N GLY A 66 7.99 -8.40 2.79
CA GLY A 66 8.13 -7.60 4.00
C GLY A 66 9.25 -8.11 4.91
N VAL A 67 9.31 -9.42 5.14
CA VAL A 67 10.36 -10.07 5.94
C VAL A 67 11.73 -9.91 5.29
N SER A 68 11.83 -10.11 3.97
CA SER A 68 13.10 -9.95 3.25
C SER A 68 13.62 -8.51 3.27
N LEU A 69 12.73 -7.52 3.18
CA LEU A 69 13.08 -6.10 3.32
C LEU A 69 13.64 -5.83 4.70
N PHE A 70 12.93 -6.28 5.74
CA PHE A 70 13.32 -6.05 7.12
C PHE A 70 14.68 -6.68 7.43
N ILE A 71 14.86 -7.95 7.05
CA ILE A 71 16.15 -8.65 7.20
C ILE A 71 17.24 -7.92 6.42
N GLY A 72 16.97 -7.47 5.20
CA GLY A 72 17.94 -6.74 4.37
C GLY A 72 18.37 -5.41 4.98
N ILE A 73 17.44 -4.63 5.52
CA ILE A 73 17.74 -3.36 6.21
C ILE A 73 18.57 -3.61 7.47
N VAL A 74 18.16 -4.56 8.30
CA VAL A 74 18.88 -4.92 9.53
C VAL A 74 20.28 -5.44 9.21
N ALA A 75 20.42 -6.31 8.21
CA ALA A 75 21.71 -6.83 7.76
C ALA A 75 22.60 -5.70 7.23
N THR A 76 22.06 -4.77 6.44
CA THR A 76 22.81 -3.59 5.96
C THR A 76 23.30 -2.74 7.13
N ALA A 77 22.44 -2.46 8.12
CA ALA A 77 22.82 -1.70 9.30
C ALA A 77 23.93 -2.39 10.11
N ILE A 78 23.82 -3.70 10.35
CA ILE A 78 24.85 -4.49 11.05
C ILE A 78 26.17 -4.47 10.27
N CYS A 79 26.14 -4.67 8.96
CA CYS A 79 27.33 -4.61 8.11
C CYS A 79 28.00 -3.24 8.17
N LEU A 80 27.24 -2.14 8.14
CA LEU A 80 27.76 -0.78 8.28
C LEU A 80 28.40 -0.56 9.66
N SER A 81 27.76 -1.02 10.75
CA SER A 81 28.31 -0.92 12.11
C SER A 81 29.59 -1.74 12.28
N ALA A 82 29.66 -2.92 11.65
CA ALA A 82 30.84 -3.78 11.63
C ALA A 82 31.92 -3.32 10.61
N LYS A 83 31.70 -2.19 9.91
CA LYS A 83 32.57 -1.66 8.84
C LYS A 83 32.78 -2.64 7.67
N GLN A 84 31.84 -3.56 7.46
CA GLN A 84 31.80 -4.48 6.32
C GLN A 84 31.08 -3.82 5.13
N PHE A 85 31.71 -2.80 4.55
CA PHE A 85 31.11 -1.98 3.49
C PHE A 85 30.77 -2.76 2.22
N ASP A 86 31.60 -3.74 1.84
CA ASP A 86 31.37 -4.59 0.67
C ASP A 86 30.09 -5.43 0.81
N ALA A 87 29.87 -5.99 2.01
CA ALA A 87 28.67 -6.78 2.29
C ALA A 87 27.41 -5.89 2.24
N ALA A 88 27.46 -4.70 2.85
CA ALA A 88 26.36 -3.73 2.82
C ALA A 88 26.01 -3.33 1.38
N TYR A 89 27.02 -3.08 0.56
CA TYR A 89 26.88 -2.77 -0.87
C TYR A 89 26.17 -3.88 -1.65
N TRP A 90 26.60 -5.13 -1.50
CA TRP A 90 25.97 -6.27 -2.19
C TRP A 90 24.54 -6.53 -1.72
N ILE A 91 24.25 -6.35 -0.43
CA ILE A 91 22.89 -6.46 0.12
C ILE A 91 21.98 -5.41 -0.53
N MET A 92 22.42 -4.17 -0.66
CA MET A 92 21.63 -3.11 -1.32
C MET A 92 21.31 -3.47 -2.77
N ILE A 93 22.30 -3.90 -3.56
CA ILE A 93 22.09 -4.33 -4.95
C ILE A 93 21.08 -5.48 -5.02
N PHE A 94 21.26 -6.49 -4.16
CA PHE A 94 20.40 -7.65 -4.12
C PHE A 94 18.95 -7.28 -3.79
N LEU A 95 18.73 -6.38 -2.82
CA LEU A 95 17.40 -5.90 -2.47
C LEU A 95 16.73 -5.24 -3.68
N PHE A 96 17.34 -4.22 -4.27
CA PHE A 96 16.75 -3.53 -5.44
C PHE A 96 16.52 -4.46 -6.63
N PHE A 97 17.40 -5.44 -6.83
CA PHE A 97 17.26 -6.43 -7.89
C PHE A 97 16.03 -7.33 -7.66
N ILE A 98 15.91 -7.91 -6.46
CA ILE A 98 14.77 -8.77 -6.10
C ILE A 98 13.46 -7.98 -6.14
N PHE A 99 13.43 -6.75 -5.59
CA PHE A 99 12.25 -5.88 -5.68
C PHE A 99 11.88 -5.58 -7.13
N GLY A 100 12.89 -5.29 -7.96
CA GLY A 100 12.67 -5.02 -9.37
C GLY A 100 12.05 -6.19 -10.11
N ILE A 101 12.53 -7.41 -9.89
CA ILE A 101 11.92 -8.62 -10.45
C ILE A 101 10.49 -8.80 -9.93
N ILE A 102 10.30 -8.72 -8.62
CA ILE A 102 9.00 -8.94 -7.99
C ILE A 102 7.96 -7.96 -8.53
N PHE A 103 8.26 -6.67 -8.59
CA PHE A 103 7.31 -5.67 -9.12
C PHE A 103 7.11 -5.77 -10.63
N ALA A 104 8.14 -6.15 -11.39
CA ALA A 104 7.99 -6.37 -12.83
C ALA A 104 7.08 -7.58 -13.14
N VAL A 105 7.15 -8.63 -12.32
CA VAL A 105 6.42 -9.89 -12.57
C VAL A 105 5.06 -9.93 -11.84
N ARG A 106 4.88 -9.22 -10.71
CA ARG A 106 3.63 -9.21 -9.92
C ARG A 106 2.36 -9.05 -10.76
N PRO A 107 2.28 -8.15 -11.76
CA PRO A 107 1.05 -7.99 -12.54
C PRO A 107 0.65 -9.21 -13.39
N PHE A 108 1.51 -10.22 -13.53
CA PHE A 108 1.17 -11.48 -14.20
C PHE A 108 0.51 -12.50 -13.27
N PHE A 109 0.64 -12.34 -11.95
CA PHE A 109 0.16 -13.32 -10.96
C PHE A 109 -1.21 -13.00 -10.36
N GLY A 110 -1.86 -11.94 -10.82
CA GLY A 110 -3.12 -11.46 -10.27
C GLY A 110 -2.99 -10.08 -9.64
N VAL A 111 -4.14 -9.45 -9.42
CA VAL A 111 -4.24 -8.14 -8.77
C VAL A 111 -4.89 -8.37 -7.42
N SER A 112 -4.21 -7.98 -6.35
CA SER A 112 -4.72 -8.13 -4.99
C SER A 112 -6.05 -7.39 -4.78
N ASP A 113 -6.86 -7.85 -3.82
CA ASP A 113 -8.09 -7.17 -3.35
C ASP A 113 -7.84 -5.86 -2.59
N SER A 114 -6.56 -5.50 -2.40
CA SER A 114 -6.17 -4.18 -1.94
C SER A 114 -6.30 -3.14 -3.05
N PHE A 115 -6.20 -1.85 -2.69
CA PHE A 115 -6.20 -0.71 -3.59
C PHE A 115 -5.67 -1.03 -4.99
N SER A 116 -6.56 -0.84 -5.97
CA SER A 116 -6.27 -1.16 -7.36
C SER A 116 -5.25 -0.16 -7.92
N GLU A 117 -3.98 -0.56 -7.96
CA GLU A 117 -2.91 0.22 -8.61
C GLU A 117 -2.87 -0.04 -10.12
N SER A 118 -2.39 0.96 -10.88
CA SER A 118 -2.17 0.79 -12.31
C SER A 118 -1.06 -0.24 -12.57
N VAL A 119 -1.40 -1.32 -13.29
CA VAL A 119 -0.46 -2.36 -13.72
C VAL A 119 0.79 -1.78 -14.39
N ILE A 120 0.60 -0.74 -15.21
CA ILE A 120 1.70 -0.08 -15.92
C ILE A 120 2.65 0.58 -14.92
N MET A 121 2.12 1.25 -13.90
CA MET A 121 2.94 1.94 -12.89
C MET A 121 3.74 0.96 -12.04
N VAL A 122 3.13 -0.17 -11.65
CA VAL A 122 3.82 -1.25 -10.91
C VAL A 122 4.98 -1.83 -11.74
N ARG A 123 4.79 -2.01 -13.06
CA ARG A 123 5.88 -2.47 -13.94
C ARG A 123 7.00 -1.44 -14.05
N ILE A 124 6.67 -0.16 -14.20
CA ILE A 124 7.66 0.91 -14.26
C ILE A 124 8.47 0.97 -12.95
N GLU A 125 7.81 0.84 -11.79
CA GLU A 125 8.46 0.71 -10.49
C GLU A 125 9.46 -0.46 -10.45
N GLY A 126 9.07 -1.63 -10.97
CA GLY A 126 9.95 -2.79 -11.08
C GLY A 126 11.17 -2.50 -11.96
N VAL A 127 10.97 -1.92 -13.15
CA VAL A 127 12.08 -1.56 -14.06
C VAL A 127 13.01 -0.53 -13.42
N VAL A 128 12.49 0.51 -12.77
CA VAL A 128 13.32 1.52 -12.09
C VAL A 128 14.10 0.90 -10.94
N SER A 129 13.51 -0.05 -10.21
CA SER A 129 14.24 -0.78 -9.16
C SER A 129 15.41 -1.59 -9.74
N LEU A 130 15.22 -2.27 -10.88
CA LEU A 130 16.31 -2.97 -11.59
C LEU A 130 17.40 -1.99 -12.07
N LEU A 131 17.00 -0.85 -12.64
CA LEU A 131 17.93 0.19 -13.06
C LEU A 131 18.68 0.79 -11.86
N THR A 132 18.04 0.89 -10.70
CA THR A 132 18.69 1.33 -9.45
C THR A 132 19.73 0.31 -9.00
N ALA A 133 19.41 -0.99 -9.04
CA ALA A 133 20.39 -2.04 -8.73
C ALA A 133 21.62 -1.98 -9.65
N ALA A 134 21.39 -1.80 -10.96
CA ALA A 134 22.46 -1.61 -11.94
C ALA A 134 23.25 -0.30 -11.71
N GLY A 135 22.56 0.78 -11.36
CA GLY A 135 23.17 2.08 -11.05
C GLY A 135 24.05 2.02 -9.81
N VAL A 136 23.59 1.39 -8.73
CA VAL A 136 24.40 1.13 -7.53
C VAL A 136 25.60 0.27 -7.87
N PHE A 137 25.42 -0.79 -8.68
CA PHE A 137 26.52 -1.65 -9.12
C PHE A 137 27.59 -0.88 -9.90
N LEU A 138 27.18 -0.05 -10.87
CA LEU A 138 28.09 0.77 -11.67
C LEU A 138 28.77 1.84 -10.84
N ALA A 139 28.04 2.50 -9.95
CA ALA A 139 28.57 3.50 -9.04
C ALA A 139 29.69 2.92 -8.15
N GLY A 140 29.48 1.72 -7.60
CA GLY A 140 30.51 1.01 -6.84
C GLY A 140 31.76 0.69 -7.67
N ARG A 141 31.61 0.40 -8.97
CA ARG A 141 32.74 0.15 -9.87
C ARG A 141 33.51 1.40 -10.29
N MET A 142 32.86 2.55 -10.29
CA MET A 142 33.45 3.83 -10.67
C MET A 142 34.28 4.47 -9.55
N VAL A 143 34.04 4.10 -8.29
CA VAL A 143 34.89 4.53 -7.17
C VAL A 143 36.17 3.72 -7.19
N THR A 144 37.22 4.28 -7.81
CA THR A 144 38.57 3.69 -7.89
C THR A 144 39.42 3.96 -6.66
N ASP A 145 38.94 4.83 -5.77
CA ASP A 145 39.68 5.34 -4.61
C ASP A 145 39.57 4.39 -3.41
N HIS A 146 40.66 4.21 -2.65
CA HIS A 146 40.73 3.23 -1.55
C HIS A 146 39.90 3.58 -0.31
N SER A 147 39.20 4.72 -0.31
CA SER A 147 38.34 5.13 0.80
C SER A 147 37.03 4.34 0.78
N SER A 148 36.94 3.31 1.63
CA SER A 148 35.73 2.51 1.81
C SER A 148 34.50 3.34 2.21
N VAL A 149 34.73 4.51 2.83
CA VAL A 149 33.67 5.46 3.20
C VAL A 149 33.10 6.17 1.96
N ARG A 150 33.96 6.65 1.04
CA ARG A 150 33.49 7.26 -0.22
C ARG A 150 32.72 6.24 -1.05
N PHE A 151 33.25 5.02 -1.16
CA PHE A 151 32.60 3.91 -1.86
C PHE A 151 31.16 3.67 -1.38
N ILE A 152 30.97 3.48 -0.07
CA ILE A 152 29.63 3.21 0.46
C ILE A 152 28.72 4.43 0.37
N MET A 153 29.24 5.65 0.57
CA MET A 153 28.45 6.87 0.42
C MET A 153 27.91 7.03 -1.00
N THR A 154 28.73 6.80 -2.04
CA THR A 154 28.28 6.85 -3.43
C THR A 154 27.19 5.80 -3.71
N ALA A 155 27.35 4.58 -3.18
CA ALA A 155 26.34 3.53 -3.30
C ALA A 155 25.01 3.92 -2.63
N VAL A 156 25.06 4.50 -1.42
CA VAL A 156 23.86 4.98 -0.71
C VAL A 156 23.20 6.13 -1.45
N ILE A 157 23.97 7.09 -2.00
CA ILE A 157 23.41 8.18 -2.82
C ILE A 157 22.64 7.62 -4.02
N ALA A 158 23.23 6.67 -4.76
CA ALA A 158 22.57 6.03 -5.90
C ALA A 158 21.27 5.31 -5.48
N ALA A 159 21.28 4.61 -4.35
CA ALA A 159 20.09 3.97 -3.78
C ALA A 159 19.01 4.98 -3.40
N MET A 160 19.37 6.10 -2.77
CA MET A 160 18.43 7.16 -2.38
C MET A 160 17.78 7.83 -3.60
N ILE A 161 18.55 8.07 -4.67
CA ILE A 161 18.01 8.59 -5.94
C ILE A 161 17.02 7.59 -6.54
N GLY A 162 17.35 6.30 -6.53
CA GLY A 162 16.43 5.26 -6.99
C GLY A 162 15.11 5.23 -6.20
N LEU A 163 15.19 5.28 -4.87
CA LEU A 163 14.00 5.35 -4.00
C LEU A 163 13.18 6.62 -4.24
N PHE A 164 13.82 7.76 -4.44
CA PHE A 164 13.14 9.00 -4.83
C PHE A 164 12.33 8.82 -6.11
N ILE A 165 12.92 8.25 -7.17
CA ILE A 165 12.23 8.03 -8.45
C ILE A 165 11.07 7.04 -8.28
N ILE A 166 11.27 5.95 -7.52
CA ILE A 166 10.20 4.98 -7.22
C ILE A 166 9.01 5.66 -6.51
N MET A 167 9.27 6.46 -5.47
CA MET A 167 8.21 7.17 -4.74
C MET A 167 7.53 8.25 -5.59
N LEU A 168 8.27 8.87 -6.52
CA LEU A 168 7.69 9.80 -7.49
C LEU A 168 6.74 9.08 -8.46
N ILE A 169 7.12 7.90 -8.96
CA ILE A 169 6.25 7.07 -9.82
C ILE A 169 4.98 6.68 -9.07
N LYS A 170 5.09 6.25 -7.80
CA LYS A 170 3.91 5.97 -6.95
C LYS A 170 3.01 7.18 -6.82
N THR A 171 3.57 8.33 -6.51
CA THR A 171 2.83 9.61 -6.41
C THR A 171 2.06 9.90 -7.70
N ILE A 172 2.72 9.81 -8.85
CA ILE A 172 2.10 9.99 -10.17
C ILE A 172 0.99 8.96 -10.39
N GLY A 173 1.25 7.69 -10.11
CA GLY A 173 0.27 6.61 -10.21
C GLY A 173 -1.00 6.87 -9.39
N TYR A 174 -0.85 7.35 -8.16
CA TYR A 174 -1.98 7.72 -7.30
C TYR A 174 -2.75 8.94 -7.81
N ILE A 175 -2.06 9.95 -8.35
CA ILE A 175 -2.71 11.13 -8.95
C ILE A 175 -3.57 10.73 -10.16
N PHE A 176 -3.06 9.82 -10.99
CA PHE A 176 -3.72 9.38 -12.23
C PHE A 176 -4.56 8.10 -12.07
N VAL A 177 -4.79 7.60 -10.84
CA VAL A 177 -5.50 6.33 -10.62
C VAL A 177 -6.93 6.37 -11.16
N ARG A 178 -7.60 7.52 -11.07
CA ARG A 178 -8.95 7.72 -11.60
C ARG A 178 -9.02 7.54 -13.11
N GLN A 179 -7.97 7.89 -13.83
CA GLN A 179 -7.92 7.79 -15.30
C GLN A 179 -7.39 6.44 -15.78
N THR A 180 -6.56 5.79 -14.97
CA THR A 180 -5.84 4.57 -15.38
C THR A 180 -6.52 3.28 -14.92
N VAL A 181 -7.19 3.30 -13.77
CA VAL A 181 -7.85 2.15 -13.15
C VAL A 181 -9.37 2.33 -13.14
N TYR A 182 -9.86 3.39 -12.49
CA TYR A 182 -11.30 3.63 -12.31
C TYR A 182 -11.93 4.38 -13.50
N ARG A 183 -11.79 3.80 -14.69
CA ARG A 183 -12.06 4.46 -15.98
C ARG A 183 -13.53 4.74 -16.24
N GLN A 184 -14.43 3.95 -15.65
CA GLN A 184 -15.84 4.05 -15.94
C GLN A 184 -16.59 4.73 -14.80
N THR A 185 -17.50 5.63 -15.14
CA THR A 185 -18.35 6.32 -14.17
C THR A 185 -19.76 5.73 -14.23
N VAL A 186 -20.31 5.37 -13.07
CA VAL A 186 -21.67 4.86 -12.92
C VAL A 186 -22.45 5.70 -11.91
N ASP A 187 -23.75 5.79 -12.11
CA ASP A 187 -24.66 6.37 -11.11
C ASP A 187 -24.90 5.33 -10.00
N ALA A 188 -24.72 5.75 -8.75
CA ALA A 188 -24.82 4.89 -7.59
C ALA A 188 -25.57 5.60 -6.47
N THR A 189 -26.21 4.82 -5.60
CA THR A 189 -26.91 5.33 -4.41
C THR A 189 -26.15 4.94 -3.16
N CYS A 190 -25.90 5.90 -2.27
CA CYS A 190 -25.32 5.62 -0.95
C CYS A 190 -26.35 4.90 -0.07
N ILE A 191 -26.08 3.68 0.36
CA ILE A 191 -27.01 2.87 1.17
C ILE A 191 -26.66 2.86 2.68
N GLY A 192 -25.49 3.36 3.03
CA GLY A 192 -24.99 3.42 4.41
C GLY A 192 -23.47 3.53 4.43
N TYR A 193 -22.88 3.14 5.54
CA TYR A 193 -21.45 3.22 5.79
C TYR A 193 -20.96 1.94 6.42
N ILE A 194 -19.76 1.54 6.05
CA ILE A 194 -18.97 0.62 6.86
C ILE A 194 -17.98 1.41 7.69
N ARG A 195 -17.76 0.95 8.92
CA ARG A 195 -16.87 1.57 9.90
C ARG A 195 -16.05 0.50 10.59
N THR A 196 -14.80 0.81 10.91
CA THR A 196 -13.89 -0.06 11.67
C THR A 196 -12.76 0.77 12.26
N TYR A 197 -11.75 0.13 12.83
CA TYR A 197 -10.53 0.79 13.28
C TYR A 197 -9.30 0.28 12.52
N GLU A 198 -8.43 1.21 12.14
CA GLU A 198 -7.06 0.93 11.76
C GLU A 198 -6.16 1.05 12.99
N SER A 199 -5.31 0.05 13.23
CA SER A 199 -4.26 0.17 14.24
C SER A 199 -3.20 1.17 13.74
N ALA A 200 -3.03 2.29 14.45
CA ALA A 200 -2.00 3.27 14.15
C ALA A 200 -0.72 3.05 14.99
N SER A 201 -0.84 2.33 16.11
CA SER A 201 0.25 1.82 16.96
C SER A 201 -0.35 0.93 18.06
N ASN A 202 0.48 0.33 18.93
CA ASN A 202 0.07 -0.60 20.00
C ASN A 202 -1.03 -0.10 20.96
N GLU A 203 -1.34 1.20 20.97
CA GLU A 203 -2.33 1.78 21.90
C GLU A 203 -3.33 2.75 21.23
N SER A 204 -3.21 3.05 19.93
CA SER A 204 -4.12 3.99 19.26
C SER A 204 -4.87 3.36 18.10
N LEU A 205 -6.17 3.19 18.31
CA LEU A 205 -7.12 2.83 17.27
C LEU A 205 -7.59 4.10 16.57
N THR A 206 -7.34 4.18 15.26
CA THR A 206 -7.85 5.28 14.43
C THR A 206 -9.13 4.82 13.75
N PRO A 207 -10.29 5.44 14.04
CA PRO A 207 -11.52 5.09 13.36
C PRO A 207 -11.39 5.40 11.87
N VAL A 208 -11.90 4.50 11.04
CA VAL A 208 -12.01 4.67 9.60
C VAL A 208 -13.41 4.34 9.13
N ASN A 209 -13.85 5.00 8.07
CA ASN A 209 -15.17 4.80 7.49
C ASN A 209 -15.14 4.89 5.96
N ALA A 210 -16.13 4.25 5.34
CA ALA A 210 -16.35 4.37 3.90
C ALA A 210 -17.85 4.24 3.57
N PRO A 211 -18.38 5.07 2.65
CA PRO A 211 -19.74 4.91 2.16
C PRO A 211 -19.88 3.61 1.37
N VAL A 212 -21.02 2.94 1.53
CA VAL A 212 -21.40 1.78 0.72
C VAL A 212 -22.35 2.24 -0.37
N TYR A 213 -22.00 1.88 -1.60
CA TYR A 213 -22.75 2.21 -2.80
C TYR A 213 -23.47 1.00 -3.36
N ASP A 214 -24.71 1.20 -3.78
CA ASP A 214 -25.51 0.26 -4.56
C ASP A 214 -25.67 0.79 -5.99
N TYR A 215 -25.32 -0.03 -6.98
CA TYR A 215 -25.36 0.34 -8.40
C TYR A 215 -25.50 -0.90 -9.28
N SER A 216 -25.83 -0.68 -10.56
CA SER A 216 -25.88 -1.73 -11.58
C SER A 216 -24.83 -1.47 -12.65
N TYR A 217 -24.11 -2.52 -13.04
CA TYR A 217 -23.13 -2.48 -14.10
C TYR A 217 -23.29 -3.73 -14.97
N GLU A 218 -23.49 -3.55 -16.28
CA GLU A 218 -23.73 -4.64 -17.23
C GLU A 218 -24.87 -5.59 -16.82
N GLY A 219 -25.94 -5.03 -16.22
CA GLY A 219 -27.10 -5.79 -15.76
C GLY A 219 -26.90 -6.54 -14.44
N VAL A 220 -25.71 -6.47 -13.85
CA VAL A 220 -25.39 -7.07 -12.54
C VAL A 220 -25.43 -5.98 -11.46
N ARG A 221 -26.14 -6.26 -10.36
CA ARG A 221 -26.18 -5.38 -9.20
C ARG A 221 -24.95 -5.59 -8.31
N TYR A 222 -24.35 -4.49 -7.89
CA TYR A 222 -23.18 -4.47 -7.03
C TYR A 222 -23.46 -3.64 -5.78
N GLN A 223 -22.97 -4.13 -4.64
CA GLN A 223 -22.80 -3.35 -3.42
C GLN A 223 -21.32 -3.30 -3.09
N ALA A 224 -20.75 -2.10 -3.04
CA ALA A 224 -19.32 -1.92 -2.87
C ALA A 224 -19.00 -0.62 -2.15
N PHE A 225 -17.85 -0.60 -1.49
CA PHE A 225 -17.30 0.57 -0.84
C PHE A 225 -15.92 0.92 -1.44
N PRO A 226 -15.48 2.18 -1.34
CA PRO A 226 -14.19 2.62 -1.87
C PRO A 226 -13.00 1.80 -1.37
N ASP A 227 -11.99 1.63 -2.23
CA ASP A 227 -10.79 0.83 -1.91
C ASP A 227 -9.92 1.44 -0.80
N ILE A 228 -10.08 2.74 -0.53
CA ILE A 228 -9.47 3.46 0.60
C ILE A 228 -10.58 4.02 1.48
N MET A 229 -10.46 3.79 2.80
CA MET A 229 -11.35 4.35 3.81
C MET A 229 -10.84 5.72 4.28
N ASP A 230 -11.78 6.62 4.55
CA ASP A 230 -11.49 7.92 5.15
C ASP A 230 -11.28 7.77 6.66
N ARG A 231 -10.41 8.61 7.23
CA ARG A 231 -10.21 8.66 8.69
C ARG A 231 -11.35 9.42 9.35
N GLY A 232 -11.77 8.93 10.51
CA GLY A 232 -12.83 9.50 11.32
C GLY A 232 -14.05 8.59 11.39
N THR A 233 -15.01 8.98 12.22
CA THR A 233 -16.28 8.26 12.40
C THR A 233 -17.38 8.76 11.48
N ASP A 234 -17.24 9.99 10.96
CA ASP A 234 -18.31 10.65 10.23
C ASP A 234 -18.17 10.40 8.73
N GLY A 235 -19.31 10.12 8.13
CA GLY A 235 -19.48 9.88 6.72
C GLY A 235 -19.53 11.17 5.92
N THR A 236 -19.17 11.08 4.64
CA THR A 236 -19.06 12.22 3.73
C THR A 236 -20.22 12.35 2.74
N VAL A 237 -21.10 11.35 2.64
CA VAL A 237 -22.15 11.26 1.59
C VAL A 237 -23.50 10.86 2.18
N GLN A 238 -24.49 11.75 2.13
CA GLN A 238 -25.81 11.49 2.70
C GLN A 238 -26.42 10.17 2.20
N VAL A 239 -26.94 9.35 3.12
CA VAL A 239 -27.61 8.09 2.78
C VAL A 239 -28.88 8.36 1.97
N GLY A 240 -29.10 7.57 0.92
CA GLY A 240 -30.18 7.75 -0.05
C GLY A 240 -29.87 8.75 -1.16
N SER A 241 -28.75 9.50 -1.07
CA SER A 241 -28.33 10.37 -2.16
C SER A 241 -27.74 9.57 -3.33
N SER A 242 -28.03 10.02 -4.55
CA SER A 242 -27.45 9.50 -5.78
C SER A 242 -26.20 10.30 -6.14
N CYS A 243 -25.11 9.64 -6.47
CA CYS A 243 -23.86 10.26 -6.90
C CYS A 243 -23.18 9.45 -8.00
N LYS A 244 -22.21 10.09 -8.67
CA LYS A 244 -21.38 9.44 -9.69
C LYS A 244 -20.11 8.91 -9.06
N ILE A 245 -19.88 7.60 -9.18
CA ILE A 245 -18.67 6.94 -8.70
C ILE A 245 -17.86 6.39 -9.86
N GLY A 246 -16.53 6.35 -9.70
CA GLY A 246 -15.65 5.67 -10.64
C GLY A 246 -15.48 4.19 -10.25
N ILE A 247 -15.55 3.29 -11.22
CA ILE A 247 -15.33 1.85 -11.04
C ILE A 247 -14.23 1.35 -11.98
N ASP A 248 -13.55 0.28 -11.59
CA ASP A 248 -12.71 -0.48 -12.52
C ASP A 248 -13.62 -1.38 -13.37
N PRO A 249 -13.69 -1.20 -14.70
CA PRO A 249 -14.56 -2.02 -15.56
C PRO A 249 -14.18 -3.51 -15.54
N ASN A 250 -12.92 -3.84 -15.26
CA ASN A 250 -12.46 -5.23 -15.16
C ASN A 250 -12.79 -5.84 -13.78
N ARG A 251 -13.02 -5.00 -12.78
CA ARG A 251 -13.35 -5.37 -11.40
C ARG A 251 -14.40 -4.42 -10.86
N PRO A 252 -15.68 -4.54 -11.27
CA PRO A 252 -16.70 -3.53 -10.96
C PRO A 252 -16.85 -3.25 -9.47
N ALA A 253 -16.60 -4.26 -8.62
CA ALA A 253 -16.60 -4.13 -7.16
C ALA A 253 -15.51 -3.20 -6.57
N CYS A 254 -14.50 -2.79 -7.35
CA CYS A 254 -13.48 -1.83 -6.96
C CYS A 254 -13.96 -0.40 -7.28
N VAL A 255 -14.19 0.38 -6.24
CA VAL A 255 -14.77 1.73 -6.33
C VAL A 255 -13.69 2.75 -5.99
N ASN A 256 -13.60 3.79 -6.82
CA ASN A 256 -12.65 4.87 -6.65
C ASN A 256 -12.91 5.63 -5.35
N CYS A 257 -11.82 6.07 -4.74
CA CYS A 257 -11.77 6.81 -3.49
C CYS A 257 -11.01 8.14 -3.67
N ASN A 258 -11.07 8.99 -2.65
CA ASN A 258 -10.20 10.15 -2.57
C ASN A 258 -8.77 9.73 -2.16
N ALA A 259 -7.91 9.44 -3.13
CA ALA A 259 -6.53 9.00 -2.89
C ALA A 259 -5.56 10.11 -2.39
N LYS A 260 -6.05 11.34 -2.12
CA LYS A 260 -5.21 12.50 -1.75
C LYS A 260 -4.23 12.21 -0.62
N ARG A 261 -4.63 11.44 0.39
CA ARG A 261 -3.78 11.13 1.54
C ARG A 261 -2.55 10.30 1.16
N TYR A 262 -2.71 9.30 0.28
CA TYR A 262 -1.61 8.46 -0.17
C TYR A 262 -0.64 9.23 -1.06
N VAL A 263 -1.15 10.16 -1.88
CA VAL A 263 -0.33 11.10 -2.66
C VAL A 263 0.60 11.91 -1.74
N VAL A 264 0.07 12.45 -0.63
CA VAL A 264 0.87 13.25 0.31
C VAL A 264 1.97 12.41 0.95
N THR A 265 1.64 11.23 1.49
CA THR A 265 2.63 10.37 2.13
C THR A 265 3.76 9.98 1.18
N MET A 266 3.43 9.56 -0.05
CA MET A 266 4.45 9.20 -1.05
C MET A 266 5.31 10.39 -1.48
N SER A 267 4.70 11.58 -1.61
CA SER A 267 5.43 12.81 -1.93
C SER A 267 6.42 13.20 -0.83
N VAL A 268 6.03 13.08 0.44
CA VAL A 268 6.92 13.35 1.58
C VAL A 268 8.12 12.39 1.56
N PHE A 269 7.90 11.09 1.37
CA PHE A 269 8.99 10.12 1.27
C PHE A 269 9.92 10.40 0.09
N ALA A 270 9.37 10.75 -1.07
CA ALA A 270 10.17 11.16 -2.23
C ALA A 270 11.10 12.33 -1.86
N LEU A 271 10.56 13.40 -1.29
CA LEU A 271 11.35 14.58 -0.88
C LEU A 271 12.39 14.24 0.19
N MET A 272 12.07 13.36 1.13
CA MET A 272 13.03 12.89 2.14
C MET A 272 14.21 12.16 1.52
N PHE A 273 13.98 11.24 0.58
CA PHE A 273 15.06 10.52 -0.10
C PHE A 273 15.91 11.44 -0.97
N LEU A 274 15.30 12.41 -1.65
CA LEU A 274 16.02 13.42 -2.41
C LEU A 274 16.90 14.29 -1.50
N ALA A 275 16.35 14.78 -0.38
CA ALA A 275 17.09 15.57 0.59
C ALA A 275 18.26 14.78 1.19
N ALA A 276 18.05 13.51 1.55
CA ALA A 276 19.10 12.63 2.04
C ALA A 276 20.21 12.42 0.99
N ALA A 277 19.86 12.21 -0.27
CA ALA A 277 20.83 12.09 -1.36
C ALA A 277 21.66 13.36 -1.54
N ILE A 278 21.03 14.54 -1.51
CA ILE A 278 21.72 15.84 -1.62
C ILE A 278 22.67 16.07 -0.44
N ILE A 279 22.21 15.80 0.79
CA ILE A 279 23.04 15.96 2.00
C ILE A 279 24.26 15.03 1.91
N LEU A 280 24.07 13.76 1.57
CA LEU A 280 25.18 12.81 1.42
C LEU A 280 26.13 13.20 0.30
N PHE A 281 25.62 13.76 -0.80
CA PHE A 281 26.43 14.25 -1.92
C PHE A 281 27.28 15.46 -1.51
N VAL A 282 26.72 16.42 -0.76
CA VAL A 282 27.47 17.58 -0.23
C VAL A 282 28.51 17.15 0.80
N LEU A 283 28.21 16.13 1.60
CA LEU A 283 29.14 15.56 2.58
C LEU A 283 30.20 14.65 1.97
N LEU A 284 30.11 14.31 0.67
CA LEU A 284 31.09 13.48 -0.02
C LEU A 284 32.35 14.35 -0.26
N PRO A 285 33.45 14.14 0.49
CA PRO A 285 34.66 14.95 0.37
C PRO A 285 35.51 14.48 -0.80
#